data_AF-A0A8T7AAH9-F1
#
_entry.id   AF-A0A8T7AAH9-F1
#
_cell.length_a   1.000
_cell.length_b   1.000
_cell.length_c   1.000
_cell.angle_alpha   90.00
_cell.angle_beta   90.00
_cell.angle_gamma   90.00
#
_symmetry.space_group_name_H-M   'P 1'
#
loop_
_entity.id
_entity.type
_entity.pdbx_description
1 polymer ?
#
loop_
_entity_poly.entity_id
_entity_poly.type
_entity_poly.pdbx_seq_one_letter_code
_entity_poly.pdbx_strand_id
1 'polypeptide(L)'
;EVYSQASAAELERLKQMVLGQAEQLARNANELPASALLEAYAEAFNDVDAWRRLGTISYKRENWSKALMAFSRASTLEYQPEQHAATLQALVKTAAILRAPMERRGDELGILAMYQQLNELQPDHARFQLELAQSHLRLGDSATASLLLENLQYDIDLGAIARQKLAKIAADREPQNASVRSNDKESGMASGYSDIVVPLTPSGTGYLVDVSINTRPQKLLLDTGASVTALTTQAIQNLNLRATGRYLQLATANGTIRSQLFQADKVQIGGLVISQMLVAEIDMQESNGIHGLLGTDLLTQLRDSYSYLIDNRNNALVFRAK
;
A
#
# COMPACT_ATOMS: atom_id res chain seq x y z
N GLU A 1 -26.81 -4.52 -16.98
CA GLU A 1 -27.54 -3.97 -18.14
C GLU A 1 -28.98 -3.52 -17.87
N VAL A 2 -29.65 -3.91 -16.77
CA VAL A 2 -31.05 -3.48 -16.49
C VAL A 2 -31.15 -2.03 -15.97
N TYR A 3 -30.12 -1.51 -15.28
CA TYR A 3 -30.16 -0.18 -14.66
C TYR A 3 -29.74 0.98 -15.57
N SER A 4 -29.12 0.71 -16.72
CA SER A 4 -28.66 1.74 -17.65
C SER A 4 -29.79 2.46 -18.40
N GLN A 5 -31.04 2.00 -18.23
CA GLN A 5 -32.24 2.61 -18.82
C GLN A 5 -33.12 3.33 -17.78
N ALA A 6 -32.78 3.27 -16.49
CA ALA A 6 -33.56 3.92 -15.44
C ALA A 6 -33.30 5.43 -15.40
N SER A 7 -34.35 6.22 -15.23
CA SER A 7 -34.25 7.66 -15.02
C SER A 7 -33.63 7.98 -13.65
N ALA A 8 -33.05 9.18 -13.52
CA ALA A 8 -32.49 9.66 -12.25
C ALA A 8 -33.53 9.63 -11.10
N ALA A 9 -34.80 9.89 -11.40
CA ALA A 9 -35.88 9.83 -10.41
C ALA A 9 -36.21 8.39 -9.96
N GLU A 10 -36.10 7.42 -10.86
CA GLU A 10 -36.28 6.00 -10.51
C GLU A 10 -35.12 5.47 -9.68
N LEU A 11 -33.88 5.87 -10.02
CA LEU A 11 -32.68 5.53 -9.24
C LEU A 11 -32.74 6.15 -7.84
N GLU A 12 -33.18 7.40 -7.72
CA GLU A 12 -33.34 8.04 -6.41
C GLU A 12 -34.45 7.36 -5.58
N ARG A 13 -35.57 6.98 -6.19
CA ARG A 13 -36.62 6.20 -5.49
C ARG A 13 -36.10 4.84 -5.03
N LEU A 14 -35.34 4.15 -5.87
CA LEU A 14 -34.71 2.87 -5.52
C LEU A 14 -33.76 3.05 -4.33
N LYS A 15 -32.91 4.08 -4.36
CA LYS A 15 -32.02 4.44 -3.26
C LYS A 15 -32.78 4.62 -1.95
N GLN A 16 -33.80 5.47 -1.95
CA GLN A 16 -34.61 5.74 -0.75
C GLN A 16 -35.28 4.48 -0.21
N MET A 17 -35.80 3.61 -1.09
CA MET A 17 -36.41 2.34 -0.71
C MET A 17 -35.40 1.39 -0.06
N VAL A 18 -34.23 1.22 -0.68
CA VAL A 18 -33.18 0.31 -0.18
C VAL A 18 -32.62 0.80 1.15
N LEU A 19 -32.28 2.09 1.25
CA LEU A 19 -31.76 2.67 2.48
C LEU A 19 -32.80 2.61 3.62
N GLY A 20 -34.07 2.91 3.32
CA GLY A 20 -35.16 2.81 4.29
C GLY A 20 -35.40 1.38 4.77
N GLN A 21 -35.38 0.39 3.86
CA GLN A 21 -35.53 -1.02 4.23
C GLN A 21 -34.35 -1.53 5.06
N ALA A 22 -33.12 -1.16 4.69
CA ALA A 22 -31.94 -1.50 5.47
C ALA A 22 -32.01 -0.93 6.90
N GLU A 23 -32.47 0.31 7.07
CA GLU A 23 -32.69 0.89 8.39
C GLU A 23 -33.73 0.12 9.22
N GLN A 24 -34.85 -0.26 8.61
CA GLN A 24 -35.89 -1.04 9.30
C GLN A 24 -35.36 -2.40 9.74
N LEU A 25 -34.64 -3.10 8.86
CA LEU A 25 -34.00 -4.37 9.17
C LEU A 25 -32.99 -4.23 10.31
N ALA A 26 -32.18 -3.16 10.31
CA ALA A 26 -31.23 -2.89 11.37
C ALA A 26 -31.90 -2.62 12.73
N ARG A 27 -33.02 -1.88 12.75
CA ARG A 27 -33.79 -1.61 13.99
C ARG A 27 -34.42 -2.88 14.58
N ASN A 28 -34.81 -3.83 13.73
CA ASN A 28 -35.46 -5.07 14.14
C ASN A 28 -34.48 -6.18 14.54
N ALA A 29 -33.20 -5.85 14.78
CA ALA A 29 -32.11 -6.80 15.04
C ALA A 29 -31.86 -7.85 13.91
N ASN A 30 -32.45 -7.66 12.72
CA ASN A 30 -32.22 -8.48 11.53
C ASN A 30 -31.10 -7.86 10.68
N GLU A 31 -29.88 -7.85 11.23
CA GLU A 31 -28.79 -7.01 10.75
C GLU A 31 -27.88 -7.64 9.70
N LEU A 32 -27.86 -8.98 9.65
CA LEU A 32 -27.24 -9.71 8.53
C LEU A 32 -27.95 -9.36 7.21
N PRO A 33 -29.29 -9.42 7.12
CA PRO A 33 -30.03 -8.91 5.97
C PRO A 33 -29.78 -7.43 5.69
N ALA A 34 -29.75 -6.57 6.72
CA ALA A 34 -29.51 -5.13 6.54
C ALA A 34 -28.14 -4.84 5.93
N SER A 35 -27.09 -5.49 6.46
CA SER A 35 -25.71 -5.31 6.01
C SER A 35 -25.52 -5.87 4.60
N ALA A 36 -26.06 -7.05 4.31
CA ALA A 36 -25.97 -7.67 2.98
C ALA A 36 -26.70 -6.84 1.92
N LEU A 37 -27.88 -6.28 2.26
CA LEU A 37 -28.63 -5.39 1.36
C LEU A 37 -27.84 -4.11 1.05
N LEU A 38 -27.26 -3.47 2.08
CA LEU A 38 -26.45 -2.27 1.91
C LEU A 38 -25.18 -2.53 1.11
N GLU A 39 -24.48 -3.65 1.39
CA GLU A 39 -23.27 -4.04 0.68
C GLU A 39 -23.55 -4.29 -0.81
N ALA A 40 -24.57 -5.10 -1.13
CA ALA A 40 -24.95 -5.38 -2.51
C ALA A 40 -25.35 -4.11 -3.28
N TYR A 41 -26.08 -3.19 -2.63
CA TYR A 41 -26.46 -1.92 -3.25
C TYR A 41 -25.26 -0.98 -3.42
N ALA A 42 -24.42 -0.85 -2.40
CA ALA A 42 -23.25 0.02 -2.43
C ALA A 42 -22.24 -0.41 -3.51
N GLU A 43 -22.05 -1.71 -3.70
CA GLU A 43 -21.21 -2.25 -4.77
C GLU A 43 -21.81 -2.05 -6.16
N ALA A 44 -23.11 -2.29 -6.33
CA ALA A 44 -23.77 -2.19 -7.62
C ALA A 44 -23.85 -0.75 -8.15
N PHE A 45 -23.99 0.24 -7.26
CA PHE A 45 -24.20 1.64 -7.62
C PHE A 45 -23.07 2.58 -7.23
N ASN A 46 -22.03 2.07 -6.57
CA ASN A 46 -20.94 2.87 -6.02
C ASN A 46 -21.45 4.03 -5.12
N ASP A 47 -22.49 3.74 -4.31
CA ASP A 47 -23.22 4.76 -3.56
C ASP A 47 -22.57 5.04 -2.21
N VAL A 48 -22.13 6.29 -2.02
CA VAL A 48 -21.41 6.74 -0.81
C VAL A 48 -22.28 6.66 0.46
N ASP A 49 -23.58 6.94 0.35
CA ASP A 49 -24.49 6.88 1.50
C ASP A 49 -24.68 5.45 1.99
N ALA A 50 -24.81 4.50 1.07
CA ALA A 50 -24.90 3.08 1.38
C ALA A 50 -23.62 2.57 2.05
N TRP A 51 -22.44 2.92 1.53
CA TRP A 51 -21.16 2.58 2.17
C TRP A 51 -21.04 3.15 3.59
N ARG A 52 -21.37 4.43 3.78
CA ARG A 52 -21.32 5.08 5.10
C ARG A 52 -22.29 4.44 6.10
N ARG A 53 -23.50 4.09 5.66
CA ARG A 53 -24.50 3.41 6.49
C ARG A 53 -24.06 1.99 6.85
N LEU A 54 -23.51 1.25 5.89
CA LEU A 54 -22.92 -0.08 6.12
C LEU A 54 -21.80 0.00 7.17
N GLY A 55 -20.90 0.98 7.04
CA GLY A 55 -19.83 1.22 8.00
C GLY A 55 -20.36 1.51 9.40
N THR A 56 -21.39 2.37 9.50
CA THR A 56 -22.01 2.74 10.78
C THR A 56 -22.69 1.57 11.47
N ILE A 57 -23.45 0.74 10.74
CA ILE A 57 -24.11 -0.45 11.28
C ILE A 57 -23.07 -1.48 11.72
N SER A 58 -22.07 -1.74 10.86
CA SER A 58 -20.99 -2.68 11.15
C SER A 58 -20.19 -2.26 12.38
N TYR A 59 -19.90 -0.97 12.53
CA TYR A 59 -19.23 -0.40 13.70
C TYR A 59 -20.04 -0.64 14.97
N LYS A 60 -21.34 -0.31 14.99
CA LYS A 60 -22.19 -0.51 16.18
C LYS A 60 -22.28 -1.97 16.64
N ARG A 61 -22.00 -2.91 15.73
CA ARG A 61 -22.05 -4.35 15.99
C ARG A 61 -20.69 -5.00 16.13
N GLU A 62 -19.67 -4.18 16.32
CA GLU A 62 -18.30 -4.63 16.55
C GLU A 62 -17.71 -5.46 15.40
N ASN A 63 -18.32 -5.41 14.21
CA ASN A 63 -17.74 -5.94 13.00
C ASN A 63 -16.79 -4.89 12.41
N TRP A 64 -15.69 -4.67 13.12
CA TRP A 64 -14.74 -3.61 12.82
C TRP A 64 -14.07 -3.78 11.46
N SER A 65 -13.86 -5.02 11.01
CA SER A 65 -13.29 -5.31 9.68
C SER A 65 -14.21 -4.84 8.55
N LYS A 66 -15.51 -5.17 8.63
CA LYS A 66 -16.49 -4.69 7.65
C LYS A 66 -16.68 -3.18 7.75
N ALA A 67 -16.67 -2.63 8.97
CA ALA A 67 -16.73 -1.18 9.17
C ALA A 67 -15.55 -0.46 8.52
N LEU A 68 -14.33 -0.98 8.68
CA LEU A 68 -13.12 -0.43 8.08
C LEU A 68 -13.24 -0.43 6.55
N MET A 69 -13.60 -1.56 5.95
CA MET A 69 -13.79 -1.69 4.49
C MET A 69 -14.83 -0.68 3.97
N ALA A 70 -15.98 -0.58 4.63
CA ALA A 70 -17.06 0.29 4.20
C ALA A 70 -16.71 1.78 4.34
N PHE A 71 -16.05 2.18 5.44
CA PHE A 71 -15.59 3.56 5.60
C PHE A 71 -14.43 3.92 4.65
N SER A 72 -13.54 2.97 4.34
CA SER A 72 -12.50 3.14 3.31
C SER A 72 -13.10 3.38 1.93
N ARG A 73 -14.16 2.64 1.56
CA ARG A 73 -14.87 2.90 0.30
C ARG A 73 -15.56 4.26 0.32
N ALA A 74 -16.31 4.55 1.38
CA ALA A 74 -17.00 5.84 1.53
C ALA A 74 -16.02 7.03 1.42
N SER A 75 -14.83 6.96 2.05
CA SER A 75 -13.87 8.06 2.03
C SER A 75 -13.34 8.38 0.62
N THR A 76 -13.30 7.39 -0.29
CA THR A 76 -12.88 7.61 -1.68
C THR A 76 -13.96 8.19 -2.59
N LEU A 77 -15.23 8.09 -2.18
CA LEU A 77 -16.40 8.50 -2.98
C LEU A 77 -17.01 9.82 -2.49
N GLU A 78 -16.74 10.19 -1.25
CA GLU A 78 -17.32 11.35 -0.59
C GLU A 78 -16.72 12.65 -1.12
N TYR A 79 -17.56 13.48 -1.74
CA TYR A 79 -17.17 14.76 -2.33
C TYR A 79 -17.48 15.95 -1.40
N GLN A 80 -18.36 15.79 -0.41
CA GLN A 80 -18.70 16.87 0.51
C GLN A 80 -17.66 16.96 1.64
N PRO A 81 -16.98 18.10 1.83
CA PRO A 81 -15.87 18.19 2.79
C PRO A 81 -16.23 17.80 4.22
N GLU A 82 -17.41 18.22 4.71
CA GLU A 82 -17.86 17.90 6.07
C GLU A 82 -18.15 16.40 6.24
N GLN A 83 -18.81 15.78 5.26
CA GLN A 83 -19.10 14.35 5.29
C GLN A 83 -17.84 13.51 5.12
N HIS A 84 -16.90 13.98 4.30
CA HIS A 84 -15.61 13.36 4.09
C HIS A 84 -14.80 13.37 5.39
N ALA A 85 -14.72 14.52 6.08
CA ALA A 85 -14.07 14.64 7.38
C ALA A 85 -14.70 13.73 8.43
N ALA A 86 -16.04 13.65 8.49
CA ALA A 86 -16.75 12.74 9.40
C ALA A 86 -16.44 11.27 9.10
N THR A 87 -16.40 10.90 7.81
CA THR A 87 -16.07 9.53 7.36
C THR A 87 -14.62 9.17 7.71
N LEU A 88 -13.67 10.08 7.48
CA LEU A 88 -12.27 9.90 7.90
C LEU A 88 -12.15 9.75 9.41
N GLN A 89 -12.89 10.53 10.20
CA GLN A 89 -12.90 10.38 11.65
C GLN A 89 -13.41 9.00 12.08
N ALA A 90 -14.47 8.49 11.45
CA ALA A 90 -14.99 7.15 11.70
C ALA A 90 -13.98 6.06 11.28
N LEU A 91 -13.30 6.24 10.15
CA LEU A 91 -12.26 5.35 9.65
C LEU A 91 -11.07 5.27 10.62
N VAL A 92 -10.57 6.41 11.09
CA VAL A 92 -9.49 6.50 12.10
C VAL A 92 -9.86 5.76 13.38
N LYS A 93 -11.07 6.00 13.91
CA LYS A 93 -11.57 5.33 15.12
C LYS A 93 -11.62 3.81 14.93
N THR A 94 -12.13 3.36 13.79
CA THR A 94 -12.25 1.93 13.46
C THR A 94 -10.88 1.26 13.32
N ALA A 95 -9.94 1.91 12.62
CA ALA A 95 -8.57 1.42 12.48
C ALA A 95 -7.87 1.27 13.84
N ALA A 96 -8.05 2.24 14.75
CA ALA A 96 -7.48 2.16 16.09
C ALA A 96 -8.05 0.98 16.92
N ILE A 97 -9.35 0.68 16.77
CA ILE A 97 -9.99 -0.46 17.45
C ILE A 97 -9.43 -1.79 16.91
N LEU A 98 -9.23 -1.92 15.59
CA LEU A 98 -8.64 -3.10 14.97
C LEU A 98 -7.16 -3.28 15.32
N ARG A 99 -6.42 -2.18 15.46
CA ARG A 99 -5.00 -2.20 15.83
C ARG A 99 -4.77 -2.81 17.21
N ALA A 100 -5.57 -2.46 18.21
CA ALA A 100 -5.36 -2.88 19.60
C ALA A 100 -5.27 -4.43 19.81
N PRO A 101 -6.15 -5.28 19.25
CA PRO A 101 -5.98 -6.73 19.31
C PRO A 101 -4.82 -7.26 18.45
N MET A 102 -4.42 -6.56 17.38
CA MET A 102 -3.24 -6.93 16.59
C MET A 102 -1.95 -6.70 17.38
N GLU A 103 -1.84 -5.55 18.07
CA GLU A 103 -0.72 -5.22 18.96
C GLU A 103 -0.59 -6.26 20.08
N ARG A 104 -1.72 -6.64 20.71
CA ARG A 104 -1.74 -7.68 21.76
C ARG A 104 -1.25 -9.05 21.28
N ARG A 105 -1.36 -9.34 19.98
CA ARG A 105 -0.90 -10.58 19.36
C ARG A 105 0.50 -10.46 18.73
N GLY A 106 1.12 -9.27 18.76
CA GLY A 106 2.40 -9.01 18.10
C GLY A 106 2.32 -9.00 16.57
N ASP A 107 1.14 -8.77 16.00
CA ASP A 107 0.91 -8.74 14.55
C ASP A 107 1.34 -7.40 13.92
N GLU A 108 2.62 -7.07 14.04
CA GLU A 108 3.20 -5.81 13.57
C GLU A 108 3.14 -5.68 12.04
N LEU A 109 3.24 -6.80 11.31
CA LEU A 109 3.11 -6.84 9.85
C LEU A 109 1.67 -6.58 9.40
N GLY A 110 0.67 -7.13 10.09
CA GLY A 110 -0.73 -6.83 9.80
C GLY A 110 -1.05 -5.35 10.06
N ILE A 111 -0.51 -4.77 11.15
CA ILE A 111 -0.70 -3.35 11.45
C ILE A 111 -0.05 -2.48 10.37
N LEU A 112 1.17 -2.82 9.94
CA LEU A 112 1.85 -2.15 8.84
C LEU A 112 1.00 -2.19 7.57
N ALA A 113 0.57 -3.38 7.14
CA ALA A 113 -0.24 -3.56 5.93
C ALA A 113 -1.55 -2.76 5.97
N MET A 114 -2.24 -2.75 7.12
CA MET A 114 -3.46 -1.96 7.30
C MET A 114 -3.20 -0.46 7.14
N TYR A 115 -2.17 0.09 7.78
CA TYR A 115 -1.88 1.52 7.67
C TYR A 115 -1.26 1.91 6.33
N GLN A 116 -0.58 1.00 5.63
CA GLN A 116 -0.14 1.20 4.25
C GLN A 116 -1.36 1.41 3.34
N GLN A 117 -2.34 0.49 3.38
CA GLN A 117 -3.55 0.61 2.60
C GLN A 117 -4.34 1.90 2.92
N LEU A 118 -4.46 2.26 4.21
CA LEU A 118 -5.13 3.50 4.60
C LEU A 118 -4.40 4.75 4.11
N ASN A 119 -3.07 4.74 4.10
CA ASN A 119 -2.26 5.83 3.55
C ASN A 119 -2.33 5.90 2.02
N GLU A 120 -2.42 4.77 1.31
CA GLU A 120 -2.65 4.77 -0.15
C GLU A 120 -3.99 5.39 -0.52
N LEU A 121 -5.04 5.07 0.24
CA LEU A 121 -6.37 5.64 0.03
C LEU A 121 -6.45 7.12 0.38
N GLN A 122 -5.64 7.58 1.33
CA GLN A 122 -5.66 8.94 1.86
C GLN A 122 -4.22 9.44 2.13
N PRO A 123 -3.43 9.73 1.07
CA PRO A 123 -2.01 10.01 1.20
C PRO A 123 -1.69 11.24 2.05
N ASP A 124 -2.58 12.23 2.05
CA ASP A 124 -2.40 13.49 2.77
C ASP A 124 -2.97 13.46 4.20
N HIS A 125 -3.54 12.33 4.62
CA HIS A 125 -4.15 12.24 5.93
C HIS A 125 -3.10 12.00 7.02
N ALA A 126 -2.75 13.09 7.72
CA ALA A 126 -1.63 13.14 8.65
C ALA A 126 -1.63 12.03 9.72
N ARG A 127 -2.82 11.65 10.21
CA ARG A 127 -2.92 10.56 11.20
C ARG A 127 -2.53 9.20 10.62
N PHE A 128 -2.84 8.90 9.36
CA PHE A 128 -2.46 7.62 8.75
C PHE A 128 -0.97 7.57 8.47
N GLN A 129 -0.39 8.67 7.97
CA GLN A 129 1.07 8.81 7.83
C GLN A 129 1.80 8.58 9.16
N LEU A 130 1.28 9.14 10.27
CA LEU A 130 1.89 9.01 11.59
C LEU A 130 1.85 7.56 12.07
N GLU A 131 0.71 6.89 11.94
CA GLU A 131 0.52 5.51 12.38
C GLU A 131 1.31 4.52 11.51
N LEU A 132 1.44 4.81 10.20
CA LEU A 132 2.31 4.09 9.29
C LEU A 132 3.79 4.24 9.73
N ALA A 133 4.24 5.45 10.01
CA ALA A 133 5.59 5.69 10.51
C ALA A 133 5.87 4.95 11.83
N GLN A 134 4.89 4.93 12.74
CA GLN A 134 5.01 4.17 13.99
C GLN A 134 5.11 2.66 13.75
N SER A 135 4.39 2.14 12.76
CA SER A 135 4.44 0.73 12.37
C SER A 135 5.83 0.36 11.83
N HIS A 136 6.43 1.21 11.01
CA HIS A 136 7.82 1.07 10.58
C HIS A 136 8.80 1.11 11.77
N LEU A 137 8.61 2.03 12.74
CA LEU A 137 9.46 2.07 13.94
C LEU A 137 9.40 0.79 14.77
N ARG A 138 8.21 0.19 14.95
CA ARG A 138 8.06 -1.08 15.70
C ARG A 138 8.77 -2.24 15.02
N LEU A 139 8.91 -2.19 13.70
CA LEU A 139 9.66 -3.16 12.90
C LEU A 139 11.17 -2.82 12.76
N GLY A 140 11.64 -1.77 13.45
CA GLY A 140 13.03 -1.32 13.39
C GLY A 140 13.40 -0.54 12.12
N ASP A 141 12.42 -0.21 11.27
CA ASP A 141 12.62 0.57 10.05
C ASP A 141 12.55 2.08 10.34
N SER A 142 13.55 2.55 11.08
CA SER A 142 13.67 3.97 11.43
C SER A 142 13.93 4.87 10.22
N ALA A 143 14.39 4.32 9.08
CA ALA A 143 14.64 5.09 7.87
C ALA A 143 13.31 5.50 7.20
N THR A 144 12.44 4.54 6.91
CA THR A 144 11.12 4.84 6.33
C THR A 144 10.26 5.65 7.29
N ALA A 145 10.33 5.35 8.59
CA ALA A 145 9.64 6.14 9.59
C ALA A 145 10.09 7.61 9.59
N SER A 146 11.39 7.90 9.49
CA SER A 146 11.89 9.28 9.40
C SER A 146 11.30 10.02 8.20
N LEU A 147 11.26 9.41 7.01
CA LEU A 147 10.71 10.05 5.81
C LEU A 147 9.23 10.45 6.00
N LEU A 148 8.43 9.55 6.54
CA LEU A 148 7.01 9.82 6.82
C LEU A 148 6.84 10.92 7.89
N LEU A 149 7.69 10.93 8.92
CA LEU A 149 7.64 11.92 9.99
C LEU A 149 8.17 13.30 9.55
N GLU A 150 9.10 13.35 8.60
CA GLU A 150 9.59 14.60 8.02
C GLU A 150 8.49 15.35 7.25
N ASN A 151 7.62 14.62 6.55
CA ASN A 151 6.44 15.22 5.90
C ASN A 151 5.46 15.80 6.94
N LEU A 152 5.34 15.12 8.08
CA LEU A 152 4.43 15.52 9.16
C LEU A 152 4.98 16.63 10.06
N GLN A 153 6.26 16.98 9.97
CA GLN A 153 6.88 17.87 10.96
C GLN A 153 6.28 19.29 11.00
N TYR A 154 5.58 19.70 9.93
CA TYR A 154 4.90 20.99 9.80
C TYR A 154 3.38 20.89 9.98
N ASP A 155 2.85 19.69 10.23
CA ASP A 155 1.42 19.50 10.49
C ASP A 155 0.99 20.22 11.78
N ILE A 156 -0.21 20.82 11.74
CA ILE A 156 -0.70 21.68 12.82
C ILE A 156 -0.96 20.91 14.12
N ASP A 157 -1.44 19.67 14.02
CA ASP A 157 -1.85 18.86 15.17
C ASP A 157 -0.77 17.84 15.55
N LEU A 158 -0.12 17.24 14.54
CA LEU A 158 0.79 16.11 14.71
C LEU A 158 2.26 16.49 14.56
N GLY A 159 2.59 17.71 14.14
CA GLY A 159 3.97 18.13 13.90
C GLY A 159 4.85 18.07 15.15
N ALA A 160 4.32 18.38 16.33
CA ALA A 160 5.06 18.23 17.59
C ALA A 160 5.42 16.77 17.88
N ILE A 161 4.48 15.84 17.64
CA ILE A 161 4.68 14.40 17.81
C ILE A 161 5.72 13.89 16.80
N ALA A 162 5.63 14.35 15.55
CA ALA A 162 6.56 13.97 14.50
C ALA A 162 7.99 14.41 14.82
N ARG A 163 8.18 15.68 15.19
CA ARG A 163 9.50 16.22 15.61
C ARG A 163 10.07 15.48 16.82
N GLN A 164 9.24 15.14 17.80
CA GLN A 164 9.69 14.37 18.97
C GLN A 164 10.18 12.97 18.56
N LYS A 165 9.46 12.28 17.66
CA LYS A 165 9.86 10.96 17.16
C LYS A 165 11.14 11.04 16.33
N LEU A 166 11.28 12.06 15.48
CA LEU A 166 12.51 12.31 14.72
C LEU A 166 13.72 12.55 15.65
N ALA A 167 13.56 13.38 16.68
CA ALA A 167 14.60 13.61 17.67
C ALA A 167 15.01 12.32 18.40
N LYS A 168 14.04 11.46 18.73
CA LYS A 168 14.33 10.15 19.32
C LYS A 168 15.11 9.24 18.36
N ILE A 169 14.69 9.16 17.09
CA ILE A 169 15.41 8.38 16.07
C ILE A 169 16.86 8.88 15.93
N ALA A 170 17.08 10.20 15.96
CA ALA A 170 18.41 10.79 15.91
C ALA A 170 19.25 10.44 17.14
N ALA A 171 18.67 10.52 18.35
CA ALA A 171 19.34 10.14 19.59
C ALA A 171 19.68 8.65 19.65
N ASP A 172 18.78 7.79 19.18
CA ASP A 172 19.00 6.33 19.12
C ASP A 172 20.10 5.94 18.11
N ARG A 173 20.43 6.82 17.15
CA ARG A 173 21.60 6.69 16.25
C ARG A 173 22.91 7.16 16.89
N GLU A 174 22.87 7.96 17.96
CA GLU A 174 24.04 8.52 18.66
C GLU A 174 24.48 7.74 19.92
N PRO A 175 24.75 6.42 19.82
CA PRO A 175 25.82 5.90 20.68
C PRO A 175 26.71 4.85 19.99
N GLN A 176 27.50 5.22 18.97
CA GLN A 176 28.75 4.51 18.62
C GLN A 176 29.91 5.39 18.09
N ASN A 177 29.76 6.72 17.95
CA ASN A 177 30.83 7.60 17.44
C ASN A 177 31.26 8.70 18.43
N ALA A 178 31.09 8.51 19.74
CA ALA A 178 31.47 9.48 20.77
C ALA A 178 32.92 9.32 21.29
N SER A 179 33.85 8.87 20.45
CA SER A 179 35.28 8.82 20.82
C SER A 179 36.23 9.28 19.72
N VAL A 180 35.95 10.39 19.02
CA VAL A 180 37.02 11.20 18.43
C VAL A 180 36.63 12.67 18.53
N ARG A 181 37.17 13.35 19.55
CA ARG A 181 37.24 14.83 19.59
C ARG A 181 38.46 15.29 18.79
N SER A 182 38.35 16.49 18.21
CA SER A 182 39.40 17.34 17.60
C SER A 182 40.02 16.76 16.31
N ASN A 183 40.07 17.45 15.16
CA ASN A 183 40.34 18.86 14.89
C ASN A 183 39.89 19.23 13.46
N ASP A 184 39.65 20.53 13.24
CA ASP A 184 39.41 21.16 11.94
C ASP A 184 40.50 20.83 10.90
N LYS A 185 40.08 20.51 9.67
CA LYS A 185 40.47 21.20 8.41
C LYS A 185 39.95 20.47 7.18
N GLU A 186 39.50 21.26 6.21
CA GLU A 186 39.17 20.86 4.84
C GLU A 186 40.23 19.94 4.23
N SER A 187 39.82 18.74 3.81
CA SER A 187 40.21 18.19 2.51
C SER A 187 39.37 16.94 2.23
N GLY A 188 38.85 16.85 1.01
CA GLY A 188 38.09 15.69 0.57
C GLY A 188 38.93 14.41 0.56
N MET A 189 38.32 13.32 1.00
CA MET A 189 38.47 12.01 0.37
C MET A 189 37.22 11.17 0.65
N ALA A 190 36.76 10.53 -0.41
CA ALA A 190 35.67 9.59 -0.46
C ALA A 190 35.87 8.43 0.51
N SER A 191 34.79 8.06 1.18
CA SER A 191 34.56 6.74 1.79
C SER A 191 33.11 6.42 1.39
N GLY A 192 32.83 5.60 0.39
CA GLY A 192 33.31 4.23 0.18
C GLY A 192 32.14 3.27 -0.12
N TYR A 193 30.90 3.77 -0.23
CA TYR A 193 29.79 3.06 -0.85
C TYR A 193 29.23 3.93 -1.98
N SER A 194 29.45 3.52 -3.23
CA SER A 194 28.75 4.10 -4.37
C SER A 194 27.30 3.63 -4.33
N ASP A 195 26.36 4.55 -4.17
CA ASP A 195 24.94 4.25 -4.35
C ASP A 195 24.72 3.59 -5.71
N ILE A 196 23.96 2.50 -5.74
CA ILE A 196 23.52 1.87 -6.98
C ILE A 196 22.25 2.60 -7.40
N VAL A 197 22.40 3.47 -8.39
CA VAL A 197 21.30 4.26 -8.95
C VAL A 197 20.71 3.51 -10.13
N VAL A 198 19.44 3.13 -10.02
CA VAL A 198 18.67 2.48 -11.09
C VAL A 198 17.73 3.52 -11.69
N PRO A 199 17.90 3.90 -12.96
CA PRO A 199 17.02 4.89 -13.59
C PRO A 199 15.60 4.33 -13.72
N LEU A 200 14.63 5.21 -13.48
CA LEU A 200 13.20 4.95 -13.67
C LEU A 200 12.70 5.79 -14.85
N THR A 201 11.84 5.19 -15.67
CA THR A 201 11.18 5.89 -16.77
C THR A 201 9.74 6.21 -16.37
N PRO A 202 9.33 7.49 -16.25
CA PRO A 202 7.94 7.84 -15.98
C PRO A 202 7.00 7.25 -17.03
N SER A 203 5.89 6.66 -16.61
CA SER A 203 4.86 6.11 -17.50
C SER A 203 3.48 6.22 -16.86
N GLY A 204 2.68 7.18 -17.33
CA GLY A 204 1.37 7.47 -16.72
C GLY A 204 1.52 7.93 -15.28
N THR A 205 0.87 7.22 -14.35
CA THR A 205 0.92 7.50 -12.90
C THR A 205 2.03 6.72 -12.17
N GLY A 206 2.82 5.91 -12.87
CA GLY A 206 3.85 5.05 -12.27
C GLY A 206 5.22 5.18 -12.95
N TYR A 207 6.14 4.32 -12.53
CA TYR A 207 7.50 4.26 -13.07
C TYR A 207 7.77 2.90 -13.71
N LEU A 208 8.47 2.91 -14.85
CA LEU A 208 9.03 1.71 -15.45
C LEU A 208 10.47 1.54 -15.00
N VAL A 209 10.88 0.31 -14.79
CA VAL A 209 12.23 -0.07 -14.42
C VAL A 209 12.71 -1.20 -15.32
N ASP A 210 13.93 -1.04 -15.83
CA ASP A 210 14.58 -2.07 -16.62
C ASP A 210 15.27 -3.07 -15.69
N VAL A 211 14.97 -4.34 -15.90
CA VAL A 211 15.59 -5.47 -15.22
C VAL A 211 16.08 -6.48 -16.25
N SER A 212 16.95 -7.41 -15.85
CA SER A 212 17.34 -8.55 -16.67
C SER A 212 16.96 -9.83 -15.94
N ILE A 213 16.13 -10.66 -16.57
CA ILE A 213 15.75 -11.97 -16.06
C ILE A 213 16.41 -13.02 -16.93
N ASN A 214 17.21 -13.90 -16.32
CA ASN A 214 17.99 -14.92 -17.02
C ASN A 214 18.76 -14.34 -18.22
N THR A 215 19.43 -13.19 -18.02
CA THR A 215 20.20 -12.41 -19.02
C THR A 215 19.40 -11.71 -20.12
N ARG A 216 18.07 -11.82 -20.11
CA ARG A 216 17.20 -11.18 -21.10
C ARG A 216 16.55 -9.92 -20.50
N PRO A 217 16.63 -8.76 -21.18
CA PRO A 217 16.09 -7.51 -20.67
C PRO A 217 14.56 -7.54 -20.61
N GLN A 218 14.01 -7.02 -19.53
CA GLN A 218 12.57 -6.89 -19.27
C GLN A 218 12.31 -5.49 -18.75
N LYS A 219 11.17 -4.91 -19.14
CA LYS A 219 10.71 -3.63 -18.62
C LYS A 219 9.46 -3.86 -17.78
N LEU A 220 9.54 -3.52 -16.50
CA LEU A 220 8.48 -3.77 -15.53
C LEU A 220 7.95 -2.45 -14.98
N LEU A 221 6.67 -2.41 -14.64
CA LEU A 221 6.09 -1.32 -13.86
C LEU A 221 6.52 -1.51 -12.40
N LEU A 222 7.16 -0.51 -11.80
CA LEU A 222 7.43 -0.48 -10.37
C LEU A 222 6.10 -0.33 -9.63
N ASP A 223 5.66 -1.41 -9.02
CA ASP A 223 4.38 -1.49 -8.31
C ASP A 223 4.65 -1.88 -6.85
N THR A 224 4.83 -0.87 -6.01
CA THR A 224 5.02 -1.07 -4.57
C THR A 224 3.77 -1.60 -3.87
N GLY A 225 2.60 -1.60 -4.53
CA GLY A 225 1.37 -2.23 -4.04
C GLY A 225 1.32 -3.75 -4.33
N ALA A 226 2.18 -4.26 -5.21
CA ALA A 226 2.31 -5.68 -5.47
C ALA A 226 3.25 -6.35 -4.46
N SER A 227 2.75 -7.35 -3.73
CA SER A 227 3.56 -8.15 -2.80
C SER A 227 4.49 -9.15 -3.50
N VAL A 228 4.20 -9.49 -4.77
CA VAL A 228 4.95 -10.46 -5.57
C VAL A 228 5.20 -9.89 -6.96
N THR A 229 6.41 -10.06 -7.47
CA THR A 229 6.78 -9.69 -8.84
C THR A 229 6.06 -10.60 -9.82
N ALA A 230 5.41 -9.99 -10.81
CA ALA A 230 4.53 -10.67 -11.73
C ALA A 230 4.93 -10.39 -13.18
N LEU A 231 4.86 -11.40 -14.04
CA LEU A 231 5.18 -11.32 -15.46
C LEU A 231 3.96 -11.72 -16.30
N THR A 232 3.83 -11.11 -17.48
CA THR A 232 2.82 -11.53 -18.46
C THR A 232 3.08 -12.96 -18.91
N THR A 233 2.03 -13.66 -19.32
CA THR A 233 2.15 -14.99 -19.97
C THR A 233 3.15 -14.95 -21.14
N GLN A 234 3.11 -13.91 -21.96
CA GLN A 234 4.03 -13.76 -23.10
C GLN A 234 5.48 -13.59 -22.65
N ALA A 235 5.76 -12.79 -21.62
CA ALA A 235 7.11 -12.63 -21.07
C ALA A 235 7.65 -13.95 -20.49
N ILE A 236 6.81 -14.70 -19.77
CA ILE A 236 7.17 -16.02 -19.22
C ILE A 236 7.56 -17.00 -20.33
N GLN A 237 6.78 -17.04 -21.41
CA GLN A 237 7.06 -17.88 -22.58
C GLN A 237 8.35 -17.43 -23.29
N ASN A 238 8.51 -16.12 -23.53
CA ASN A 238 9.71 -15.56 -24.18
C ASN A 238 10.99 -15.81 -23.37
N LEU A 239 10.89 -15.84 -22.04
CA LEU A 239 11.98 -16.14 -21.13
C LEU A 239 12.23 -17.65 -20.95
N ASN A 240 11.31 -18.50 -21.42
CA ASN A 240 11.27 -19.95 -21.18
C ASN A 240 11.41 -20.30 -19.68
N LEU A 241 10.69 -19.58 -18.80
CA LEU A 241 10.79 -19.83 -17.36
C LEU A 241 10.19 -21.19 -16.99
N ARG A 242 10.81 -21.86 -16.03
CA ARG A 242 10.35 -23.17 -15.55
C ARG A 242 9.19 -22.99 -14.57
N ALA A 243 8.07 -23.62 -14.88
CA ALA A 243 6.95 -23.74 -13.95
C ALA A 243 7.36 -24.53 -12.69
N THR A 244 6.95 -24.04 -11.53
CA THR A 244 7.21 -24.72 -10.25
C THR A 244 6.14 -25.76 -9.90
N GLY A 245 5.00 -25.75 -10.61
CA GLY A 245 3.80 -26.53 -10.27
C GLY A 245 3.00 -25.95 -9.09
N ARG A 246 3.47 -24.86 -8.49
CA ARG A 246 2.80 -24.16 -7.38
C ARG A 246 1.94 -23.02 -7.91
N TYR A 247 0.89 -22.72 -7.15
CA TYR A 247 -0.02 -21.61 -7.41
C TYR A 247 -0.10 -20.70 -6.19
N LEU A 248 -0.37 -19.42 -6.42
CA LEU A 248 -0.61 -18.41 -5.40
C LEU A 248 -1.91 -17.68 -5.72
N GLN A 249 -2.67 -17.31 -4.70
CA GLN A 249 -3.79 -16.38 -4.86
C GLN A 249 -3.25 -14.95 -4.74
N LEU A 250 -3.44 -14.14 -5.79
CA LEU A 250 -3.06 -12.73 -5.80
C LEU A 250 -4.32 -11.88 -5.70
N ALA A 251 -4.32 -10.94 -4.75
CA ALA A 251 -5.32 -9.88 -4.72
C ALA A 251 -4.97 -8.85 -5.81
N THR A 252 -5.93 -8.53 -6.66
CA THR A 252 -5.81 -7.51 -7.70
C THR A 252 -6.96 -6.53 -7.58
N ALA A 253 -6.88 -5.41 -8.30
CA ALA A 253 -7.96 -4.42 -8.36
C ALA A 253 -9.32 -5.03 -8.80
N ASN A 254 -9.29 -6.14 -9.56
CA ASN A 254 -10.48 -6.83 -10.06
C ASN A 254 -10.87 -8.06 -9.23
N GLY A 255 -10.32 -8.21 -8.01
CA GLY A 255 -10.56 -9.35 -7.13
C GLY A 255 -9.37 -10.32 -7.07
N THR A 256 -9.60 -11.53 -6.55
CA THR A 256 -8.53 -12.51 -6.34
C THR A 256 -8.37 -13.41 -7.56
N ILE A 257 -7.16 -13.45 -8.12
CA ILE A 257 -6.81 -14.37 -9.22
C ILE A 257 -5.91 -15.49 -8.72
N ARG A 258 -5.98 -16.65 -9.38
CA ARG A 258 -5.07 -17.77 -9.14
C ARG A 258 -3.94 -17.71 -10.17
N SER A 259 -2.72 -17.45 -9.69
CA SER A 259 -1.54 -17.28 -10.53
C SER A 259 -0.56 -18.43 -10.35
N GLN A 260 0.00 -18.91 -11.45
CA GLN A 260 1.04 -19.95 -11.42
C GLN A 260 2.40 -19.33 -11.10
N LEU A 261 3.23 -20.03 -10.32
CA LEU A 261 4.56 -19.58 -9.96
C LEU A 261 5.63 -20.20 -10.85
N PHE A 262 6.56 -19.37 -11.31
CA PHE A 262 7.69 -19.71 -12.15
C PHE A 262 9.00 -19.36 -11.47
N GLN A 263 10.06 -20.07 -11.82
CA GLN A 263 11.41 -19.83 -11.30
C GLN A 263 12.19 -18.94 -12.26
N ALA A 264 12.62 -17.77 -11.78
CA ALA A 264 13.68 -16.98 -12.38
C ALA A 264 15.00 -17.33 -11.70
N ASP A 265 15.99 -17.82 -12.46
CA ASP A 265 17.26 -18.27 -11.89
C ASP A 265 18.12 -17.09 -11.48
N LYS A 266 18.09 -16.03 -12.27
CA LYS A 266 18.83 -14.79 -12.02
C LYS A 266 17.98 -13.59 -12.42
N VAL A 267 17.71 -12.70 -11.47
CA VAL A 267 17.10 -11.39 -11.71
C VAL A 267 18.14 -10.32 -11.39
N GLN A 268 18.35 -9.39 -12.31
CA GLN A 268 19.30 -8.29 -12.15
C GLN A 268 18.59 -6.95 -12.30
N ILE A 269 18.84 -6.03 -11.37
CA ILE A 269 18.34 -4.66 -11.40
C ILE A 269 19.52 -3.71 -11.15
N GLY A 270 19.85 -2.89 -12.15
CA GLY A 270 21.13 -2.16 -12.15
C GLY A 270 22.32 -3.10 -11.94
N GLY A 271 23.09 -2.85 -10.87
CA GLY A 271 24.23 -3.68 -10.45
C GLY A 271 23.87 -4.83 -9.49
N LEU A 272 22.62 -4.94 -9.04
CA LEU A 272 22.20 -5.91 -8.02
C LEU A 272 21.72 -7.21 -8.66
N VAL A 273 22.13 -8.34 -8.09
CA VAL A 273 21.80 -9.67 -8.59
C VAL A 273 21.08 -10.46 -7.50
N ILE A 274 19.93 -11.01 -7.88
CA ILE A 274 19.09 -11.86 -7.06
C ILE A 274 19.04 -13.23 -7.74
N SER A 275 19.28 -14.28 -6.97
CA SER A 275 19.26 -15.66 -7.48
C SER A 275 18.00 -16.37 -7.02
N GLN A 276 17.46 -17.23 -7.87
CA GLN A 276 16.34 -18.10 -7.54
C GLN A 276 15.08 -17.36 -7.05
N MET A 277 14.71 -16.29 -7.75
CA MET A 277 13.48 -15.54 -7.45
C MET A 277 12.24 -16.23 -8.04
N LEU A 278 11.16 -16.31 -7.26
CA LEU A 278 9.86 -16.74 -7.77
C LEU A 278 9.14 -15.56 -8.41
N VAL A 279 8.51 -15.79 -9.55
CA VAL A 279 7.67 -14.80 -10.23
C VAL A 279 6.30 -15.39 -10.51
N ALA A 280 5.26 -14.58 -10.37
CA ALA A 280 3.89 -14.98 -10.65
C ALA A 280 3.50 -14.69 -12.11
N GLU A 281 2.67 -15.54 -12.69
CA GLU A 281 2.01 -15.23 -13.97
C GLU A 281 0.79 -14.34 -13.75
N ILE A 282 0.65 -13.31 -14.60
CA ILE A 282 -0.53 -12.46 -14.69
C ILE A 282 -1.03 -12.36 -16.14
N ASP A 283 -2.35 -12.37 -16.30
CA ASP A 283 -3.00 -12.09 -17.57
C ASP A 283 -3.16 -10.57 -17.72
N MET A 284 -2.12 -9.95 -18.27
CA MET A 284 -2.06 -8.52 -18.56
C MET A 284 -1.67 -8.36 -20.03
N GLN A 285 -2.43 -7.55 -20.77
CA GLN A 285 -2.06 -7.22 -22.14
C GLN A 285 -0.75 -6.43 -22.15
N GLU A 286 0.25 -6.95 -22.87
CA GLU A 286 1.48 -6.20 -23.11
C GLU A 286 1.14 -4.94 -23.90
N SER A 287 1.31 -3.79 -23.27
CA SER A 287 1.21 -2.49 -23.92
C SER A 287 2.57 -1.81 -23.84
N ASN A 288 3.01 -1.23 -24.95
CA ASN A 288 4.26 -0.46 -25.03
C ASN A 288 5.52 -1.20 -24.52
N GLY A 289 5.57 -2.54 -24.63
CA GLY A 289 6.72 -3.35 -24.19
C GLY A 289 6.88 -3.44 -22.67
N ILE A 290 5.78 -3.30 -21.91
CA ILE A 290 5.74 -3.57 -20.46
C ILE A 290 5.45 -5.07 -20.27
N HIS A 291 6.37 -5.76 -19.63
CA HIS A 291 6.37 -7.22 -19.51
C HIS A 291 5.87 -7.73 -18.15
N GLY A 292 5.47 -6.84 -17.25
CA GLY A 292 4.99 -7.19 -15.92
C GLY A 292 5.09 -6.07 -14.89
N LEU A 293 4.98 -6.48 -13.63
CA LEU A 293 5.03 -5.65 -12.43
C LEU A 293 6.22 -6.07 -11.56
N LEU A 294 7.02 -5.12 -11.11
CA LEU A 294 8.06 -5.33 -10.10
C LEU A 294 7.43 -5.09 -8.72
N GLY A 295 7.30 -6.18 -7.97
CA GLY A 295 6.73 -6.18 -6.63
C GLY A 295 7.77 -5.96 -5.53
N THR A 296 7.27 -5.86 -4.31
CA THR A 296 8.07 -5.61 -3.10
C THR A 296 8.88 -6.82 -2.64
N ASP A 297 8.60 -8.03 -3.13
CA ASP A 297 9.38 -9.25 -2.89
C ASP A 297 10.84 -9.11 -3.36
N LEU A 298 11.05 -8.44 -4.50
CA LEU A 298 12.39 -8.14 -5.02
C LEU A 298 13.17 -7.24 -4.04
N LEU A 299 12.52 -6.17 -3.59
CA LEU A 299 13.10 -5.20 -2.65
C LEU A 299 13.37 -5.84 -1.29
N THR A 300 12.48 -6.75 -0.86
CA THR A 300 12.61 -7.51 0.39
C THR A 300 13.83 -8.41 0.37
N GLN A 301 14.16 -9.07 -0.75
CA GLN A 301 15.35 -9.93 -0.84
C GLN A 301 16.67 -9.15 -0.76
N LEU A 302 16.66 -7.86 -1.10
CA LEU A 302 17.83 -7.00 -1.02
C LEU A 302 17.98 -6.30 0.34
N ARG A 303 16.97 -6.39 1.22
CA ARG A 303 16.86 -5.57 2.44
C ARG A 303 17.98 -5.81 3.46
N ASP A 304 18.58 -6.99 3.48
CA ASP A 304 19.61 -7.33 4.47
C ASP A 304 20.94 -6.65 4.13
N SER A 305 21.19 -6.38 2.85
CA SER A 305 22.45 -5.79 2.35
C SER A 305 22.27 -4.35 1.88
N TYR A 306 21.07 -3.93 1.53
CA TYR A 306 20.79 -2.62 0.96
C TYR A 306 19.57 -1.96 1.62
N SER A 307 19.66 -0.65 1.80
CA SER A 307 18.50 0.24 1.92
C SER A 307 18.15 0.76 0.53
N TYR A 308 16.89 1.11 0.29
CA TYR A 308 16.48 1.71 -0.98
C TYR A 308 15.58 2.93 -0.76
N LEU A 309 15.56 3.83 -1.74
CA LEU A 309 14.61 4.94 -1.83
C LEU A 309 14.19 5.16 -3.28
N ILE A 310 12.96 5.61 -3.48
CA ILE A 310 12.47 6.08 -4.79
C ILE A 310 12.67 7.60 -4.83
N ASP A 311 13.66 8.05 -5.59
CA ASP A 311 13.94 9.46 -5.86
C ASP A 311 13.04 9.94 -7.00
N ASN A 312 11.88 10.47 -6.64
CA ASN A 312 10.93 11.05 -7.59
C ASN A 312 11.44 12.32 -8.27
N ARG A 313 12.47 13.00 -7.72
CA ARG A 313 13.01 14.21 -8.36
C ARG A 313 13.92 13.84 -9.52
N ASN A 314 14.69 12.76 -9.36
CA ASN A 314 15.64 12.28 -10.37
C ASN A 314 15.12 11.07 -11.16
N ASN A 315 13.88 10.65 -10.91
CA ASN A 315 13.29 9.42 -11.45
C ASN A 315 14.25 8.24 -11.28
N ALA A 316 14.61 7.90 -10.05
CA ALA A 316 15.58 6.84 -9.78
C ALA A 316 15.18 5.98 -8.57
N LEU A 317 15.47 4.69 -8.64
CA LEU A 317 15.50 3.80 -7.49
C LEU A 317 16.95 3.69 -7.01
N VAL A 318 17.23 4.25 -5.85
CA VAL A 318 18.59 4.34 -5.31
C VAL A 318 18.76 3.31 -4.22
N PHE A 319 19.73 2.40 -4.39
CA PHE A 319 20.11 1.43 -3.39
C PHE A 319 21.43 1.84 -2.73
N ARG A 320 21.44 1.82 -1.40
CA ARG A 320 22.62 2.13 -0.59
C ARG A 320 22.96 0.93 0.28
N ALA A 321 24.20 0.46 0.16
CA ALA A 321 24.70 -0.63 0.99
C ALA A 321 24.58 -0.28 2.48
N LYS A 322 24.24 -1.27 3.30
CA LYS A 322 24.14 -1.15 4.75
C LYS A 322 25.46 -1.49 5.44
#